data_AF-S7ITN8-F1
#
_entry.id   AF-S7ITN8-F1
#
_cell.length_a   1.000
_cell.length_b   1.000
_cell.length_c   1.000
_cell.angle_alpha   90.00
_cell.angle_beta   90.00
_cell.angle_gamma   90.00
#
_symmetry.space_group_name_H-M   'P 1'
#
loop_
_entity.id
_entity.type
_entity.pdbx_description
1 polymer ?
#
loop_
_entity_poly.entity_id
_entity_poly.type
_entity_poly.pdbx_seq_one_letter_code
_entity_poly.pdbx_strand_id
1 'polypeptide(L)'
;MYLTQSNVIRGLSKQEYTMLREMCKYSNNLYNIAVYTIRQHYFDTQQFLRYEENYPICKENENYGLLQAGVAQQILKMADR
;
A
#
# COMPACT_ATOMS: atom_id res chain seq x y z
N MET A 1 19.56 -14.12 3.20
CA MET A 1 18.34 -13.29 3.11
C MET A 1 17.51 -13.86 1.96
N TYR A 2 16.33 -14.42 2.21
CA TYR A 2 15.51 -14.93 1.11
C TYR A 2 15.03 -13.73 0.28
N LEU A 3 15.42 -13.68 -0.99
CA LEU A 3 15.09 -12.58 -1.91
C LEU A 3 13.57 -12.43 -2.09
N THR A 4 12.81 -13.54 -2.00
CA THR A 4 11.35 -13.58 -1.92
C THR A 4 10.90 -14.81 -1.15
N GLN A 5 9.98 -14.68 -0.19
CA GLN A 5 9.32 -15.80 0.50
C GLN A 5 7.88 -15.92 0.04
N SER A 6 7.44 -17.13 -0.33
CA SER A 6 6.05 -17.44 -0.63
C SER A 6 5.48 -18.33 0.47
N ASN A 7 4.38 -17.92 1.08
CA ASN A 7 3.69 -18.67 2.12
C ASN A 7 2.35 -19.18 1.59
N VAL A 8 2.01 -20.43 1.91
CA VAL A 8 0.72 -21.04 1.59
C VAL A 8 -0.09 -21.11 2.87
N ILE A 9 -1.19 -20.36 2.91
CA ILE A 9 -2.15 -20.41 4.01
C ILE A 9 -3.07 -21.61 3.79
N ARG A 10 -3.05 -22.56 4.72
CA ARG A 10 -3.89 -23.77 4.68
C ARG A 10 -5.33 -23.43 5.07
N GLY A 11 -6.30 -24.19 4.55
CA GLY A 11 -7.71 -24.07 4.93
C GLY A 11 -8.52 -23.05 4.12
N LEU A 12 -7.92 -22.38 3.13
CA LEU A 12 -8.62 -21.49 2.21
C LEU A 12 -9.05 -22.24 0.95
N SER A 13 -10.24 -21.91 0.45
CA SER A 13 -10.67 -22.25 -0.91
C SER A 13 -9.81 -21.53 -1.95
N LYS A 14 -9.89 -22.00 -3.20
CA LYS A 14 -9.19 -21.36 -4.34
C LYS A 14 -9.61 -19.89 -4.52
N GLN A 15 -10.88 -19.57 -4.29
CA GLN A 15 -11.42 -18.21 -4.43
C GLN A 15 -10.85 -17.30 -3.34
N GLU A 16 -10.89 -17.73 -2.07
CA GLU A 16 -10.33 -16.96 -0.95
C GLU A 16 -8.83 -16.72 -1.11
N TYR A 17 -8.08 -17.74 -1.56
CA TYR A 17 -6.65 -17.58 -1.84
C TYR A 17 -6.37 -16.56 -2.95
N THR A 18 -7.21 -16.56 -4.00
CA THR A 18 -7.10 -15.60 -5.11
C THR A 18 -7.38 -14.18 -4.63
N MET A 19 -8.47 -13.99 -3.86
CA MET A 19 -8.84 -12.71 -3.27
C MET A 19 -7.75 -12.18 -2.35
N LEU A 20 -7.12 -13.03 -1.53
CA LEU A 20 -5.99 -12.63 -0.69
C LEU A 20 -4.81 -12.15 -1.52
N ARG A 21 -4.48 -12.85 -2.61
CA ARG A 21 -3.39 -12.47 -3.52
C ARG A 21 -3.64 -11.13 -4.19
N GLU A 22 -4.89 -10.86 -4.58
CA GLU A 22 -5.30 -9.57 -5.12
C GLU A 22 -5.16 -8.45 -4.09
N MET A 23 -5.60 -8.68 -2.84
CA MET A 23 -5.40 -7.71 -1.74
C MET A 23 -3.91 -7.40 -1.50
N CYS A 24 -3.03 -8.41 -1.55
CA CYS A 24 -1.58 -8.19 -1.47
C CYS A 24 -1.06 -7.33 -2.63
N LYS A 25 -1.59 -7.53 -3.85
CA LYS A 25 -1.24 -6.69 -5.01
C LYS A 25 -1.69 -5.24 -4.81
N TYR A 26 -2.94 -5.02 -4.39
CA TYR A 26 -3.45 -3.67 -4.12
C TYR A 26 -2.65 -2.99 -3.01
N SER A 27 -2.27 -3.73 -1.97
CA SER A 27 -1.42 -3.24 -0.89
C SER A 27 -0.05 -2.76 -1.39
N ASN A 28 0.64 -3.60 -2.18
CA ASN A 28 1.94 -3.25 -2.77
C ASN A 28 1.84 -2.02 -3.69
N ASN A 29 0.79 -1.96 -4.52
CA ASN A 29 0.55 -0.83 -5.39
C ASN A 29 0.32 0.46 -4.60
N LEU A 30 -0.53 0.41 -3.55
CA LEU A 30 -0.82 1.57 -2.70
C LEU A 30 0.43 2.06 -1.98
N TYR A 31 1.29 1.15 -1.48
CA TYR A 31 2.58 1.51 -0.89
C TYR A 31 3.48 2.24 -1.90
N ASN A 32 3.58 1.73 -3.13
CA ASN A 32 4.37 2.35 -4.19
C ASN A 32 3.84 3.75 -4.55
N ILE A 33 2.52 3.93 -4.57
CA ILE A 33 1.89 5.24 -4.78
C ILE A 33 2.28 6.19 -3.65
N ALA A 34 2.18 5.76 -2.39
CA ALA A 34 2.54 6.59 -1.24
C ALA A 34 3.99 7.07 -1.30
N VAL A 35 4.93 6.17 -1.55
CA VAL A 35 6.37 6.49 -1.68
C VAL A 35 6.64 7.37 -2.90
N TYR A 36 5.96 7.11 -4.02
CA TYR A 36 6.06 7.94 -5.21
C TYR A 36 5.65 9.38 -4.92
N THR A 37 4.49 9.59 -4.29
CA THR A 37 3.98 10.92 -3.93
C THR A 37 4.94 11.66 -3.00
N ILE A 38 5.45 10.98 -1.96
CA ILE A 38 6.46 11.55 -1.05
C ILE A 38 7.70 12.00 -1.83
N ARG A 39 8.20 11.15 -2.75
CA ARG A 39 9.39 11.45 -3.53
C ARG A 39 9.18 12.62 -4.49
N GLN A 40 8.02 12.70 -5.17
CA GLN A 40 7.70 13.83 -6.05
C GLN A 40 7.66 15.13 -5.25
N HIS A 41 6.94 15.14 -4.12
CA HIS A 41 6.90 16.30 -3.24
C HIS A 41 8.28 16.75 -2.77
N TYR A 42 9.15 15.79 -2.39
CA TYR A 42 10.52 16.11 -1.97
C TYR A 42 11.35 16.74 -3.09
N PHE A 43 11.22 16.26 -4.33
CA PHE A 43 11.94 16.85 -5.45
C PHE A 43 11.54 18.32 -5.68
N ASP A 44 10.27 18.64 -5.52
CA ASP A 44 9.76 20.00 -5.75
C ASP A 44 10.04 20.95 -4.57
N THR A 45 9.92 20.47 -3.34
CA THR A 45 9.91 21.32 -2.13
C THR A 45 11.14 21.15 -1.24
N GLN A 46 11.94 20.11 -1.47
CA GLN A 46 13.00 19.65 -0.57
C GLN A 46 12.49 19.29 0.84
N GLN A 47 11.18 19.04 0.99
CA GLN A 47 10.52 18.69 2.24
C GLN A 47 9.87 17.32 2.15
N PHE A 48 9.96 16.56 3.23
CA PHE A 48 9.31 15.27 3.35
C PHE A 48 7.80 15.46 3.55
N LEU A 49 7.01 14.73 2.76
CA LEU A 49 5.54 14.76 2.83
C LEU A 49 5.05 13.77 3.89
N ARG A 50 4.49 14.28 4.99
CA ARG A 50 4.02 13.44 6.10
C ARG A 50 2.74 12.69 5.76
N TYR A 51 2.44 11.65 6.54
CA TYR A 51 1.21 10.87 6.42
C TYR A 51 -0.06 11.73 6.32
N GLU A 52 -0.20 12.76 7.16
CA GLU A 52 -1.42 13.58 7.22
C GLU A 52 -1.71 14.30 5.90
N GLU A 53 -0.66 14.66 5.17
CA GLU A 53 -0.73 15.35 3.87
C GLU A 53 -0.79 14.35 2.71
N ASN A 54 -0.10 13.21 2.82
CA ASN A 54 -0.09 12.17 1.79
C ASN A 54 -1.40 11.37 1.73
N TYR A 55 -2.04 11.16 2.88
CA TYR A 55 -3.30 10.42 3.00
C TYR A 55 -4.41 10.91 2.05
N PRO A 56 -4.81 12.20 2.04
CA PRO A 56 -5.87 12.66 1.17
C PRO A 56 -5.54 12.45 -0.31
N ILE A 57 -4.27 12.58 -0.71
CA ILE A 57 -3.81 12.36 -2.08
C ILE A 57 -3.95 10.87 -2.45
N CYS A 58 -3.43 9.98 -1.61
CA CYS A 58 -3.49 8.54 -1.85
C CYS A 58 -4.91 7.96 -1.78
N LYS A 59 -5.81 8.61 -1.05
CA LYS A 59 -7.21 8.19 -0.91
C LYS A 59 -7.99 8.22 -2.22
N GLU A 60 -7.61 9.08 -3.17
CA GLU A 60 -8.23 9.15 -4.50
C GLU A 60 -7.83 8.00 -5.41
N ASN A 61 -6.79 7.24 -5.05
CA ASN A 61 -6.32 6.12 -5.86
C ASN A 61 -7.23 4.89 -5.74
N GLU A 62 -7.46 4.21 -6.87
CA GLU A 62 -8.27 2.98 -6.93
C GLU A 62 -7.83 1.89 -5.94
N ASN A 63 -6.51 1.73 -5.73
CA ASN A 63 -5.97 0.69 -4.84
C ASN A 63 -6.37 0.95 -3.37
N TYR A 64 -6.61 2.20 -3.00
CA TYR A 64 -7.15 2.54 -1.69
C TYR A 64 -8.59 2.05 -1.55
N GLY A 65 -9.43 2.29 -2.56
CA GLY A 65 -10.84 1.87 -2.57
C GLY A 65 -11.06 0.36 -2.65
N LEU A 66 -10.09 -0.38 -3.21
CA LEU A 66 -10.10 -1.84 -3.30
C LEU A 66 -9.70 -2.54 -1.98
N LEU A 67 -9.26 -1.78 -0.98
CA LEU A 67 -8.87 -2.27 0.33
C LEU A 67 -9.81 -1.74 1.42
N GLN A 68 -9.87 -2.46 2.55
CA GLN A 68 -10.54 -1.94 3.74
C GLN A 68 -9.77 -0.70 4.25
N ALA A 69 -10.50 0.35 4.61
CA ALA A 69 -9.92 1.67 4.87
C ALA A 69 -8.83 1.69 5.95
N GLY A 70 -8.97 0.91 7.02
CA GLY A 70 -7.96 0.78 8.07
C GLY A 70 -6.69 0.09 7.59
N VAL A 71 -6.80 -0.94 6.75
CA VAL A 71 -5.65 -1.60 6.11
C VAL A 71 -4.93 -0.62 5.18
N ALA A 72 -5.69 0.09 4.35
CA ALA A 72 -5.15 1.10 3.43
C ALA A 72 -4.38 2.19 4.19
N GLN A 73 -4.95 2.75 5.26
CA GLN A 73 -4.28 3.74 6.10
C GLN A 73 -3.01 3.19 6.77
N GLN A 74 -3.02 1.94 7.22
CA GLN A 74 -1.83 1.33 7.83
C GLN A 74 -0.69 1.19 6.81
N ILE A 75 -1.00 0.88 5.55
CA ILE A 75 -0.01 0.84 4.46
C ILE A 75 0.61 2.22 4.25
N LEU A 76 -0.20 3.28 4.23
CA LEU A 76 0.31 4.65 4.08
C LEU A 76 1.19 5.07 5.27
N LYS A 77 0.82 4.71 6.49
CA LYS A 77 1.67 4.94 7.70
C LYS A 77 2.99 4.17 7.64
N MET A 78 3.01 3.01 7.00
CA MET A 78 4.25 2.26 6.79
C MET A 78 5.18 2.92 5.76
N ALA A 79 4.65 3.68 4.81
CA ALA A 79 5.47 4.47 3.89
C ALA A 79 6.06 5.73 4.54
N ASP A 80 5.45 6.19 5.64
CA ASP A 80 5.87 7.35 6.44
C ASP A 80 6.93 6.99 7.52
N ARG A 81 7.20 5.70 7.74
CA ARG A 81 8.08 5.18 8.79
C ARG A 81 9.54 5.15 8.38
#